data_AF-A0A518E1Y5-F1
#
_entry.id   AF-A0A518E1Y5-F1
#
_cell.length_a   1.000
_cell.length_b   1.000
_cell.length_c   1.000
_cell.angle_alpha   90.00
_cell.angle_beta   90.00
_cell.angle_gamma   90.00
#
_symmetry.space_group_name_H-M   'P 1'
#
loop_
_entity.id
_entity.type
_entity.pdbx_description
1 polymer ?
#
loop_
_entity_poly.entity_id
_entity_poly.type
_entity_poly.pdbx_seq_one_letter_code
_entity_poly.pdbx_strand_id
1 'polypeptide(L)'
;MSNPYDPAPPAKSSGSMLFILGGLFGVAVLICGGCCVCAPILSMFVETDLKRAHQLWEEGKKQEAVEVYATVLESSTRPDALALKRAIEYHFENDDQERATHFIDLAVEKNVKVSLDPQALRDLYAEAKTVYLRKGEEAKEQARAAVVVERDNAATTEAPLSGDTPEDDSRQFRGLVASAIGAEGLSFMINDSADDPAQKVIQIRWDVDDNLTNSLIRRGAMMDLEQILKAASDSGISCAEVTAFGSFAVEDKLGNATKDLVIKATYSGDTIGKINWSKFLTDNVLEIADDTWEHPMFRE
;
A
#
# COMPACT_ATOMS: atom_id res chain seq x y z
N MET A 1 -66.08 29.99 -20.45
CA MET A 1 -64.84 29.57 -21.13
C MET A 1 -63.91 30.76 -21.23
N SER A 2 -63.01 30.91 -20.24
CA SER A 2 -61.74 31.64 -20.33
C SER A 2 -61.05 31.58 -18.96
N ASN A 3 -59.78 31.20 -18.98
CA ASN A 3 -58.93 30.76 -17.87
C ASN A 3 -58.36 31.96 -17.06
N PRO A 4 -58.37 31.97 -15.71
CA PRO A 4 -57.95 33.12 -14.90
C PRO A 4 -56.48 33.11 -14.40
N TYR A 5 -55.55 32.39 -15.03
CA TYR A 5 -54.13 32.46 -14.65
C TYR A 5 -53.24 32.77 -15.85
N ASP A 6 -52.91 34.06 -16.01
CA ASP A 6 -51.74 34.50 -16.75
C ASP A 6 -51.05 35.61 -15.90
N PRO A 7 -49.79 35.42 -15.45
CA PRO A 7 -49.13 36.35 -14.55
C PRO A 7 -48.62 37.62 -15.25
N ALA A 8 -48.72 38.74 -14.55
CA ALA A 8 -48.27 40.05 -15.00
C ALA A 8 -46.73 40.16 -15.16
N PRO A 9 -46.23 40.96 -16.12
CA PRO A 9 -44.79 41.17 -16.31
C PRO A 9 -44.22 42.19 -15.30
N PRO A 10 -43.02 41.98 -14.74
CA PRO A 10 -42.39 43.01 -13.93
C PRO A 10 -41.78 44.14 -14.76
N ALA A 11 -41.96 45.35 -14.23
CA ALA A 11 -41.69 46.64 -14.86
C ALA A 11 -40.21 47.04 -14.93
N LYS A 12 -39.93 47.88 -15.93
CA LYS A 12 -38.66 48.57 -16.20
C LYS A 12 -38.29 49.53 -15.06
N SER A 13 -37.04 49.49 -14.60
CA SER A 13 -36.41 50.59 -13.87
C SER A 13 -35.31 51.25 -14.72
N SER A 14 -35.43 52.56 -14.85
CA SER A 14 -34.57 53.51 -15.55
C SER A 14 -33.18 53.68 -14.94
N GLY A 15 -32.17 53.96 -15.77
CA GLY A 15 -30.87 54.46 -15.31
C GLY A 15 -29.91 54.75 -16.47
N SER A 16 -29.69 56.03 -16.73
CA SER A 16 -29.04 56.62 -17.90
C SER A 16 -27.53 56.34 -18.06
N MET A 17 -27.14 55.99 -19.29
CA MET A 17 -26.14 56.65 -20.17
C MET A 17 -24.93 57.35 -19.53
N LEU A 18 -23.71 56.83 -19.78
CA LEU A 18 -22.56 57.65 -20.19
C LEU A 18 -21.49 56.77 -20.90
N PHE A 19 -21.27 57.04 -22.18
CA PHE A 19 -20.05 56.65 -22.92
C PHE A 19 -18.99 57.74 -22.72
N ILE A 20 -17.70 57.38 -22.65
CA ILE A 20 -16.61 57.84 -23.55
C ILE A 20 -15.22 57.51 -22.97
N LEU A 21 -14.48 56.74 -23.77
CA LEU A 21 -13.04 56.69 -24.04
C LEU A 21 -11.98 56.83 -22.93
N GLY A 22 -11.07 55.84 -22.94
CA GLY A 22 -9.66 56.11 -23.29
C GLY A 22 -8.69 56.23 -22.12
N GLY A 23 -7.93 55.17 -21.84
CA GLY A 23 -6.82 55.21 -20.89
C GLY A 23 -6.04 53.91 -20.83
N LEU A 24 -5.09 53.75 -21.76
CA LEU A 24 -3.95 52.85 -21.62
C LEU A 24 -3.31 53.07 -20.24
N PHE A 25 -3.18 52.02 -19.43
CA PHE A 25 -1.99 51.78 -18.62
C PHE A 25 -1.89 50.29 -18.33
N GLY A 26 -0.94 49.65 -19.02
CA GLY A 26 -0.56 48.28 -18.76
C GLY A 26 0.09 48.15 -17.39
N VAL A 27 -0.27 47.09 -16.68
CA VAL A 27 0.63 46.42 -15.76
C VAL A 27 0.71 44.98 -16.22
N ALA A 28 1.93 44.55 -16.48
CA ALA A 28 2.28 43.35 -17.19
C ALA A 28 1.87 42.10 -16.41
N VAL A 29 0.97 41.33 -17.01
CA VAL A 29 0.88 39.89 -16.81
C VAL A 29 2.13 39.30 -17.47
N LEU A 30 3.19 39.12 -16.67
CA LEU A 30 4.39 38.39 -17.06
C LEU A 30 4.05 36.89 -17.00
N ILE A 31 3.32 36.43 -18.02
CA ILE A 31 3.25 35.02 -18.41
C ILE A 31 4.62 34.69 -19.00
N CYS A 32 5.52 34.20 -18.14
CA CYS A 32 6.51 33.20 -18.53
C CYS A 32 5.81 31.86 -18.24
N GLY A 33 5.42 31.04 -19.20
CA GLY A 33 6.28 30.54 -20.26
C GLY A 33 6.92 29.23 -19.81
N GLY A 34 6.12 28.17 -19.66
CA GLY A 34 6.60 26.78 -19.67
C GLY A 34 6.59 26.03 -18.33
N CYS A 35 5.97 24.85 -18.37
CA CYS A 35 6.07 23.70 -17.45
C CYS A 35 5.32 23.76 -16.10
N CYS A 36 4.08 23.26 -16.14
CA CYS A 36 3.53 22.27 -15.20
C CYS A 36 3.92 22.39 -13.72
N VAL A 37 3.34 23.38 -13.03
CA VAL A 37 3.28 23.43 -11.56
C VAL A 37 1.81 23.26 -11.14
N CYS A 38 1.33 22.02 -11.11
CA CYS A 38 0.01 21.67 -10.57
C CYS A 38 0.10 20.53 -9.53
N ALA A 39 1.16 20.56 -8.71
CA ALA A 39 1.24 19.79 -7.46
C ALA A 39 2.25 20.46 -6.52
N PRO A 40 1.83 21.45 -5.72
CA PRO A 40 2.28 21.43 -4.32
C PRO A 40 1.27 22.00 -3.30
N ILE A 41 0.00 22.20 -3.64
CA ILE A 41 -0.91 22.93 -2.74
C ILE A 41 -1.37 22.07 -1.54
N LEU A 42 -1.68 20.79 -1.71
CA LEU A 42 -2.19 19.93 -0.62
C LEU A 42 -1.13 19.61 0.46
N SER A 43 0.12 19.37 0.06
CA SER A 43 1.21 19.06 1.01
C SER A 43 1.55 20.23 1.93
N MET A 44 1.37 21.48 1.46
CA MET A 44 1.58 22.67 2.30
C MET A 44 0.52 22.81 3.40
N PHE A 45 -0.72 22.35 3.19
CA PHE A 45 -1.79 22.48 4.19
C PHE A 45 -1.68 21.47 5.34
N VAL A 46 -1.29 20.22 5.06
CA VAL A 46 -1.16 19.18 6.10
C VAL A 46 -0.04 19.50 7.09
N GLU A 47 1.11 19.98 6.61
CA GLU A 47 2.19 20.41 7.50
C GLU A 47 1.79 21.61 8.36
N THR A 48 0.99 22.54 7.83
CA THR A 48 0.52 23.69 8.60
C THR A 48 -0.49 23.29 9.66
N ASP A 49 -1.39 22.34 9.36
CA ASP A 49 -2.41 21.90 10.30
C ASP A 49 -1.81 21.08 11.43
N LEU A 50 -0.84 20.20 11.14
CA LEU A 50 -0.13 19.45 12.17
C LEU A 50 0.70 20.38 13.08
N LYS A 51 1.43 21.36 12.50
CA LYS A 51 2.16 22.37 13.28
C LYS A 51 1.22 23.19 14.17
N ARG A 52 0.06 23.59 13.63
CA ARG A 52 -0.98 24.30 14.38
C ARG A 52 -1.53 23.45 15.52
N ALA A 53 -1.83 22.17 15.28
CA ALA A 53 -2.32 21.25 16.30
C ALA A 53 -1.30 21.06 17.43
N HIS A 54 0.00 20.95 17.10
CA HIS A 54 1.05 20.93 18.10
C HIS A 54 1.10 22.21 18.93
N GLN A 55 0.97 23.39 18.29
CA GLN A 55 0.93 24.66 19.02
C GLN A 55 -0.29 24.76 19.94
N LEU A 56 -1.49 24.38 19.47
CA LEU A 56 -2.71 24.35 20.29
C LEU A 56 -2.54 23.45 21.51
N TRP A 57 -1.87 22.32 21.34
CA TRP A 57 -1.56 21.41 22.45
C TRP A 57 -0.65 22.05 23.49
N GLU A 58 0.44 22.72 23.06
CA GLU A 58 1.35 23.42 23.97
C GLU A 58 0.69 24.62 24.69
N GLU A 59 -0.30 25.26 24.04
CA GLU A 59 -1.11 26.32 24.64
C GLU A 59 -2.17 25.79 25.63
N GLY A 60 -2.27 24.47 25.82
CA GLY A 60 -3.24 23.83 26.71
C GLY A 60 -4.64 23.65 26.09
N LYS A 61 -4.84 24.03 24.83
CA LYS A 61 -6.09 23.82 24.07
C LYS A 61 -6.13 22.40 23.50
N LYS A 62 -6.03 21.41 24.40
CA LYS A 62 -5.88 19.99 24.03
C LYS A 62 -7.06 19.48 23.18
N GLN A 63 -8.29 19.88 23.48
CA GLN A 63 -9.47 19.46 22.71
C GLN A 63 -9.37 19.91 21.24
N GLU A 64 -9.14 21.21 21.02
CA GLU A 64 -9.00 21.78 19.66
C GLU A 64 -7.82 21.14 18.91
N ALA A 65 -6.72 20.86 19.60
CA ALA A 65 -5.58 20.16 19.01
C ALA A 65 -5.95 18.74 18.55
N VAL A 66 -6.74 18.00 19.34
CA VAL A 66 -7.12 16.61 19.04
C VAL A 66 -8.11 16.51 17.90
N GLU A 67 -9.02 17.47 17.73
CA GLU A 67 -9.91 17.54 16.56
C GLU A 67 -9.10 17.69 15.26
N VAL A 68 -8.06 18.52 15.30
CA VAL A 68 -7.14 18.66 14.16
C VAL A 68 -6.30 17.39 13.97
N TYR A 69 -5.76 16.79 15.05
CA TYR A 69 -5.04 15.53 14.94
C TYR A 69 -5.91 14.43 14.33
N ALA A 70 -7.16 14.26 14.78
CA ALA A 70 -8.05 13.25 14.24
C ALA A 70 -8.20 13.37 12.71
N THR A 71 -8.47 14.59 12.24
CA THR A 71 -8.63 14.88 10.81
C THR A 71 -7.35 14.54 10.02
N VAL A 72 -6.18 14.91 10.55
CA VAL A 72 -4.89 14.67 9.89
C VAL A 72 -4.50 13.20 9.94
N LEU A 73 -4.73 12.52 11.06
CA LEU A 73 -4.33 11.13 11.27
C LEU A 73 -5.18 10.16 10.46
N GLU A 74 -6.50 10.35 10.44
CA GLU A 74 -7.44 9.47 9.74
C GLU A 74 -7.28 9.55 8.21
N SER A 75 -6.79 10.67 7.70
CA SER A 75 -6.52 10.88 6.26
C SER A 75 -5.06 10.60 5.85
N SER A 76 -4.17 10.31 6.81
CA SER A 76 -2.75 10.16 6.54
C SER A 76 -2.34 8.71 6.22
N THR A 77 -1.51 8.57 5.19
CA THR A 77 -0.85 7.30 4.84
C THR A 77 0.34 6.99 5.78
N ARG A 78 0.93 8.02 6.39
CA ARG A 78 2.01 7.94 7.39
C ARG A 78 1.68 8.85 8.57
N PRO A 79 0.82 8.40 9.49
CA PRO A 79 0.41 9.23 10.61
C PRO A 79 1.60 9.60 11.51
N ASP A 80 1.63 10.85 11.96
CA ASP A 80 2.69 11.34 12.84
C ASP A 80 2.62 10.67 14.22
N ALA A 81 3.76 10.14 14.68
CA ALA A 81 3.82 9.36 15.91
C ALA A 81 3.51 10.20 17.16
N LEU A 82 3.86 11.50 17.17
CA LEU A 82 3.59 12.40 18.29
C LEU A 82 2.12 12.80 18.33
N ALA A 83 1.50 13.06 17.18
CA ALA A 83 0.07 13.31 17.07
C ALA A 83 -0.76 12.08 17.50
N LEU A 84 -0.38 10.87 17.06
CA LEU A 84 -1.00 9.62 17.51
C LEU A 84 -0.89 9.49 19.03
N LYS A 85 0.31 9.67 19.59
CA LYS A 85 0.53 9.63 21.04
C LYS A 85 -0.44 10.57 21.77
N ARG A 86 -0.48 11.83 21.34
CA ARG A 86 -1.30 12.88 21.96
C ARG A 86 -2.80 12.59 21.84
N ALA A 87 -3.27 12.12 20.70
CA ALA A 87 -4.68 11.75 20.51
C ALA A 87 -5.08 10.57 21.41
N ILE A 88 -4.26 9.51 21.46
CA ILE A 88 -4.49 8.33 22.29
C ILE A 88 -4.54 8.72 23.78
N GLU A 89 -3.52 9.45 24.26
CA GLU A 89 -3.45 9.88 25.66
C GLU A 89 -4.62 10.79 26.04
N TYR A 90 -5.00 11.73 25.18
CA TYR A 90 -6.13 12.61 25.44
C TYR A 90 -7.45 11.85 25.59
N HIS A 91 -7.78 10.97 24.63
CA HIS A 91 -9.05 10.23 24.70
C HIS A 91 -9.07 9.28 25.91
N PHE A 92 -7.94 8.67 26.24
CA PHE A 92 -7.83 7.85 27.45
C PHE A 92 -8.00 8.67 28.74
N GLU A 93 -7.37 9.85 28.84
CA GLU A 93 -7.51 10.77 29.99
C GLU A 93 -8.96 11.24 30.18
N ASN A 94 -9.75 11.30 29.12
CA ASN A 94 -11.17 11.72 29.13
C ASN A 94 -12.17 10.55 29.21
N ASP A 95 -11.71 9.34 29.53
CA ASP A 95 -12.52 8.11 29.62
C ASP A 95 -13.23 7.71 28.31
N ASP A 96 -12.69 8.19 27.18
CA ASP A 96 -13.14 7.87 25.82
C ASP A 96 -12.31 6.70 25.27
N GLN A 97 -12.55 5.52 25.84
CA GLN A 97 -11.82 4.30 25.49
C GLN A 97 -12.02 3.88 24.03
N GLU A 98 -13.18 4.19 23.44
CA GLU A 98 -13.48 3.85 22.05
C GLU A 98 -12.56 4.61 21.09
N ARG A 99 -12.44 5.94 21.26
CA ARG A 99 -11.53 6.74 20.42
C ARG A 99 -10.07 6.45 20.71
N ALA A 100 -9.69 6.21 21.96
CA ALA A 100 -8.32 5.81 22.29
C ALA A 100 -7.93 4.50 21.58
N THR A 101 -8.83 3.51 21.59
CA THR A 101 -8.63 2.22 20.90
C THR A 101 -8.58 2.41 19.38
N HIS A 102 -9.44 3.24 18.81
CA HIS A 102 -9.42 3.56 17.38
C HIS A 102 -8.05 4.06 16.91
N PHE A 103 -7.43 4.99 17.65
CA PHE A 103 -6.10 5.50 17.29
C PHE A 103 -4.97 4.49 17.58
N ILE A 104 -5.14 3.60 18.56
CA ILE A 104 -4.23 2.47 18.78
C ILE A 104 -4.29 1.51 17.59
N ASP A 105 -5.48 1.14 17.15
CA ASP A 105 -5.69 0.29 15.97
C ASP A 105 -5.10 0.93 14.73
N LEU A 106 -5.32 2.23 14.53
CA LEU A 106 -4.70 3.00 13.45
C LEU A 106 -3.17 2.95 13.52
N ALA A 107 -2.58 3.11 14.71
CA ALA A 107 -1.13 3.02 14.89
C ALA A 107 -0.59 1.61 14.60
N VAL A 108 -1.32 0.56 14.98
CA VAL A 108 -0.95 -0.84 14.70
C VAL A 108 -1.08 -1.15 13.22
N GLU A 109 -2.20 -0.78 12.59
CA GLU A 109 -2.48 -1.00 11.17
C GLU A 109 -1.49 -0.27 10.28
N LYS A 110 -1.15 0.98 10.61
CA LYS A 110 -0.14 1.77 9.88
C LYS A 110 1.30 1.48 10.32
N ASN A 111 1.51 0.51 11.23
CA ASN A 111 2.81 0.12 11.77
C ASN A 111 3.63 1.29 12.33
N VAL A 112 2.97 2.26 12.96
CA VAL A 112 3.63 3.40 13.60
C VAL A 112 3.97 3.04 15.04
N LYS A 113 5.26 3.12 15.38
CA LYS A 113 5.74 2.88 16.74
C LYS A 113 5.44 4.09 17.61
N VAL A 114 4.49 3.94 18.53
CA VAL A 114 4.08 4.98 19.48
C VAL A 114 4.55 4.63 20.88
N SER A 115 5.12 5.60 21.60
CA SER A 115 5.53 5.46 23.00
C SER A 115 4.44 6.03 23.90
N LEU A 116 3.64 5.16 24.52
CA LEU A 116 2.48 5.53 25.33
C LEU A 116 2.78 5.45 26.84
N ASP A 117 2.26 6.43 27.58
CA ASP A 117 2.21 6.45 29.04
C ASP A 117 0.76 6.78 29.47
N PRO A 118 0.14 6.10 30.45
CA PRO A 118 0.68 5.14 31.43
C PRO A 118 0.71 3.66 30.96
N GLN A 119 1.16 2.74 31.83
CA GLN A 119 1.29 1.29 31.52
C GLN A 119 0.01 0.67 30.94
N ALA A 120 -1.16 1.08 31.43
CA ALA A 120 -2.44 0.61 30.92
C ALA A 120 -2.60 0.82 29.39
N LEU A 121 -2.11 1.94 28.85
CA LEU A 121 -2.13 2.21 27.40
C LEU A 121 -1.12 1.33 26.64
N ARG A 122 0.02 0.99 27.25
CA ARG A 122 0.98 0.06 26.64
C ARG A 122 0.41 -1.35 26.55
N ASP A 123 -0.31 -1.78 27.57
CA ASP A 123 -0.94 -3.09 27.62
C ASP A 123 -2.05 -3.17 26.55
N LEU A 124 -2.89 -2.14 26.44
CA LEU A 124 -3.90 -2.02 25.38
C LEU A 124 -3.27 -2.03 23.97
N TYR A 125 -2.18 -1.30 23.76
CA TYR A 125 -1.46 -1.31 22.47
C TYR A 125 -0.85 -2.67 22.14
N ALA A 126 -0.28 -3.37 23.13
CA ALA A 126 0.26 -4.70 22.95
C ALA A 126 -0.83 -5.72 22.63
N GLU A 127 -1.98 -5.65 23.32
CA GLU A 127 -3.13 -6.50 23.07
C GLU A 127 -3.72 -6.28 21.67
N ALA A 128 -3.94 -5.02 21.28
CA ALA A 128 -4.41 -4.67 19.93
C ALA A 128 -3.48 -5.23 18.84
N LYS A 129 -2.16 -5.11 19.05
CA LYS A 129 -1.16 -5.68 18.15
C LYS A 129 -1.25 -7.20 18.07
N THR A 130 -1.42 -7.90 19.20
CA THR A 130 -1.58 -9.37 19.21
C THR A 130 -2.87 -9.80 18.52
N VAL A 131 -3.99 -9.09 18.75
CA VAL A 131 -5.27 -9.37 18.08
C VAL A 131 -5.16 -9.16 16.57
N TYR A 132 -4.51 -8.08 16.14
CA TYR A 132 -4.27 -7.80 14.73
C TYR A 132 -3.45 -8.91 14.05
N LEU A 133 -2.35 -9.32 14.67
CA LEU A 133 -1.50 -10.41 14.15
C LEU A 133 -2.25 -11.75 14.10
N ARG A 134 -3.01 -12.09 15.16
CA ARG A 134 -3.82 -13.31 15.20
C ARG A 134 -4.89 -13.33 14.12
N LYS A 135 -5.60 -12.20 13.89
CA LYS A 135 -6.59 -12.11 12.80
C LYS A 135 -5.94 -12.34 11.44
N GLY A 136 -4.72 -11.85 11.24
CA GLY A 136 -3.92 -12.12 10.03
C GLY A 136 -3.55 -13.59 9.90
N GLU A 137 -3.17 -14.26 10.98
CA GLU A 137 -2.85 -15.70 10.99
C GLU A 137 -4.08 -16.58 10.80
N GLU A 138 -5.19 -16.28 11.46
CA GLU A 138 -6.47 -17.01 11.33
C GLU A 138 -7.05 -16.88 9.92
N ALA A 139 -6.96 -15.70 9.30
CA ALA A 139 -7.36 -15.51 7.91
C ALA A 139 -6.49 -16.38 6.97
N LYS A 140 -5.18 -16.45 7.22
CA LYS A 140 -4.26 -17.33 6.47
C LYS A 140 -4.56 -18.80 6.70
N GLU A 141 -4.90 -19.21 7.92
CA GLU A 141 -5.24 -20.60 8.25
C GLU A 141 -6.59 -21.03 7.66
N GLN A 142 -7.59 -20.15 7.70
CA GLN A 142 -8.90 -20.39 7.06
C GLN A 142 -8.78 -20.46 5.53
N ALA A 143 -7.96 -19.59 4.93
CA ALA A 143 -7.62 -19.68 3.51
C ALA A 143 -6.92 -21.01 3.18
N ARG A 144 -5.97 -21.45 4.02
CA ARG A 144 -5.30 -22.76 3.87
C ARG A 144 -6.27 -23.93 4.02
N ALA A 145 -7.19 -23.88 4.97
CA ALA A 145 -8.17 -24.94 5.21
C ALA A 145 -9.21 -25.04 4.06
N ALA A 146 -9.66 -23.91 3.50
CA ALA A 146 -10.55 -23.89 2.35
C ALA A 146 -9.91 -24.58 1.12
N VAL A 147 -8.60 -24.39 0.91
CA VAL A 147 -7.83 -25.04 -0.15
C VAL A 147 -7.72 -26.56 0.04
N VAL A 148 -7.68 -27.05 1.29
CA VAL A 148 -7.65 -28.51 1.57
C VAL A 148 -9.00 -29.16 1.23
N VAL A 149 -10.12 -28.50 1.55
CA VAL A 149 -11.47 -29.00 1.23
C VAL A 149 -11.71 -29.07 -0.29
N GLU A 150 -11.07 -28.19 -1.07
CA GLU A 150 -11.13 -28.23 -2.53
C GLU A 150 -10.20 -29.30 -3.14
N ARG A 151 -9.05 -29.58 -2.51
CA ARG A 151 -8.15 -30.69 -2.89
C ARG A 151 -8.78 -32.07 -2.71
N ASP A 152 -9.50 -32.29 -1.62
CA ASP A 152 -10.09 -33.59 -1.30
C ASP A 152 -11.21 -33.99 -2.28
N ASN A 153 -11.82 -33.03 -2.98
CA ASN A 153 -12.79 -33.29 -4.04
C ASN A 153 -12.16 -33.59 -5.42
N ALA A 154 -10.85 -33.40 -5.59
CA ALA A 154 -10.14 -33.60 -6.86
C ALA A 154 -9.25 -34.86 -6.89
N ALA A 155 -9.02 -35.53 -5.75
CA ALA A 155 -8.16 -36.70 -5.67
C ALA A 155 -8.93 -38.01 -5.92
N THR A 156 -9.10 -38.40 -7.18
CA THR A 156 -9.19 -39.81 -7.55
C THR A 156 -8.34 -40.05 -8.79
N THR A 157 -7.06 -40.38 -8.57
CA THR A 157 -6.22 -41.36 -9.30
C THR A 157 -4.75 -41.03 -8.99
N GLU A 158 -4.15 -41.72 -8.04
CA GLU A 158 -2.70 -41.65 -7.77
C GLU A 158 -1.97 -42.90 -8.30
N ALA A 159 -0.78 -42.67 -8.86
CA ALA A 159 0.36 -43.59 -8.79
C ALA A 159 1.69 -42.78 -8.78
N PRO A 160 2.74 -43.26 -8.10
CA PRO A 160 3.83 -42.43 -7.58
C PRO A 160 5.00 -42.29 -8.57
N LEU A 161 5.70 -41.15 -8.56
CA LEU A 161 6.88 -40.90 -9.41
C LEU A 161 8.08 -40.38 -8.62
N SER A 162 9.22 -41.00 -8.93
CA SER A 162 10.58 -40.75 -8.46
C SER A 162 11.21 -39.52 -9.14
N GLY A 163 11.92 -38.71 -8.35
CA GLY A 163 12.57 -37.46 -8.75
C GLY A 163 14.02 -37.58 -9.23
N ASP A 164 14.58 -36.41 -9.57
CA ASP A 164 15.94 -36.07 -10.03
C ASP A 164 16.08 -35.61 -11.51
N THR A 165 15.07 -34.96 -12.10
CA THR A 165 15.22 -34.22 -13.38
C THR A 165 14.95 -32.72 -13.22
N PRO A 166 15.52 -31.83 -14.07
CA PRO A 166 15.24 -30.39 -14.05
C PRO A 166 13.74 -30.04 -14.19
N GLU A 167 12.96 -30.95 -14.77
CA GLU A 167 11.50 -30.86 -14.85
C GLU A 167 10.84 -31.04 -13.46
N ASP A 168 11.43 -31.86 -12.61
CA ASP A 168 11.01 -32.09 -11.22
C ASP A 168 11.37 -30.91 -10.32
N ASP A 169 12.59 -30.38 -10.41
CA ASP A 169 12.99 -29.17 -9.66
C ASP A 169 12.10 -27.97 -10.05
N SER A 170 11.80 -27.84 -11.35
CA SER A 170 10.87 -26.80 -11.85
C SER A 170 9.44 -27.02 -11.38
N ARG A 171 9.03 -28.26 -11.12
CA ARG A 171 7.71 -28.60 -10.55
C ARG A 171 7.70 -28.29 -9.06
N GLN A 172 8.75 -28.66 -8.34
CA GLN A 172 8.94 -28.37 -6.92
C GLN A 172 8.98 -26.86 -6.67
N PHE A 173 9.74 -26.11 -7.47
CA PHE A 173 9.80 -24.65 -7.42
C PHE A 173 8.40 -24.03 -7.55
N ARG A 174 7.65 -24.39 -8.60
CA ARG A 174 6.26 -23.91 -8.79
C ARG A 174 5.37 -24.24 -7.59
N GLY A 175 5.49 -25.47 -7.08
CA GLY A 175 4.72 -25.93 -5.91
C GLY A 175 5.05 -25.15 -4.63
N LEU A 176 6.33 -24.86 -4.38
CA LEU A 176 6.78 -24.08 -3.24
C LEU A 176 6.30 -22.62 -3.32
N VAL A 177 6.44 -21.98 -4.49
CA VAL A 177 5.94 -20.61 -4.69
C VAL A 177 4.42 -20.57 -4.49
N ALA A 178 3.67 -21.43 -5.17
CA ALA A 178 2.21 -21.47 -5.04
C ALA A 178 1.74 -21.74 -3.60
N SER A 179 2.50 -22.55 -2.84
CA SER A 179 2.21 -22.81 -1.43
C SER A 179 2.54 -21.63 -0.52
N ALA A 180 3.51 -20.80 -0.91
CA ALA A 180 3.99 -19.69 -0.10
C ALA A 180 3.16 -18.42 -0.28
N ILE A 181 2.78 -18.10 -1.53
CA ILE A 181 2.13 -16.82 -1.88
C ILE A 181 0.73 -16.98 -2.49
N GLY A 182 0.25 -18.23 -2.65
CA GLY A 182 -1.02 -18.52 -3.32
C GLY A 182 -0.84 -18.86 -4.81
N ALA A 183 -1.80 -19.60 -5.36
CA ALA A 183 -1.76 -20.07 -6.75
C ALA A 183 -2.56 -19.17 -7.72
N GLU A 184 -3.49 -18.36 -7.21
CA GLU A 184 -4.29 -17.46 -8.03
C GLU A 184 -3.44 -16.33 -8.60
N GLY A 185 -3.67 -15.94 -9.85
CA GLY A 185 -2.90 -14.89 -10.52
C GLY A 185 -1.44 -15.24 -10.85
N LEU A 186 -0.95 -16.41 -10.43
CA LEU A 186 0.43 -16.81 -10.58
C LEU A 186 0.70 -17.39 -11.98
N SER A 187 1.76 -16.91 -12.63
CA SER A 187 2.21 -17.44 -13.92
C SER A 187 3.73 -17.54 -13.98
N PHE A 188 4.21 -18.56 -14.69
CA PHE A 188 5.63 -18.88 -14.79
C PHE A 188 6.05 -19.03 -16.24
N MET A 189 7.21 -18.49 -16.58
CA MET A 189 7.99 -18.89 -17.75
C MET A 189 9.36 -19.35 -17.26
N ILE A 190 9.71 -20.60 -17.55
CA ILE A 190 10.98 -21.20 -17.14
C ILE A 190 11.62 -21.73 -18.42
N ASN A 191 12.76 -21.15 -18.79
CA ASN A 191 13.52 -21.53 -19.97
C ASN A 191 14.95 -21.90 -19.57
N ASP A 192 15.61 -22.67 -20.42
CA ASP A 192 17.06 -22.90 -20.30
C ASP A 192 17.81 -21.59 -20.57
N SER A 193 18.87 -21.34 -19.81
CA SER A 193 19.78 -20.23 -20.11
C SER A 193 20.50 -20.49 -21.43
N ALA A 194 20.65 -19.43 -22.22
CA ALA A 194 21.40 -19.50 -23.47
C ALA A 194 22.90 -19.75 -23.23
N ASP A 195 23.41 -19.30 -22.08
CA ASP A 195 24.83 -19.42 -21.71
C ASP A 195 25.14 -20.79 -21.09
N ASP A 196 24.22 -21.32 -20.27
CA ASP A 196 24.31 -22.65 -19.66
C ASP A 196 22.93 -23.32 -19.57
N PRO A 197 22.61 -24.31 -20.42
CA PRO A 197 21.30 -24.98 -20.41
C PRO A 197 20.97 -25.74 -19.12
N ALA A 198 21.97 -26.02 -18.26
CA ALA A 198 21.73 -26.57 -16.94
C ALA A 198 21.07 -25.56 -15.99
N GLN A 199 21.29 -24.26 -16.22
CA GLN A 199 20.69 -23.17 -15.47
C GLN A 199 19.39 -22.68 -16.12
N LYS A 200 18.48 -22.16 -15.31
CA LYS A 200 17.18 -21.66 -15.75
C LYS A 200 17.09 -20.14 -15.69
N VAL A 201 16.47 -19.56 -16.71
CA VAL A 201 15.97 -18.18 -16.70
C VAL A 201 14.49 -18.24 -16.37
N ILE A 202 14.12 -17.67 -15.24
CA ILE A 202 12.80 -17.78 -14.65
C ILE A 202 12.13 -16.42 -14.66
N GLN A 203 10.93 -16.34 -15.21
CA GLN A 203 10.04 -15.19 -15.07
C GLN A 203 8.78 -15.59 -14.33
N ILE A 204 8.40 -14.80 -13.33
CA ILE A 204 7.24 -15.06 -12.49
C ILE A 204 6.38 -13.81 -12.50
N ARG A 205 5.08 -13.96 -12.73
CA ARG A 205 4.12 -12.88 -12.52
C ARG A 205 3.13 -13.33 -11.47
N TRP A 206 2.83 -12.45 -10.53
CA TRP A 206 1.83 -12.70 -9.50
C TRP A 206 1.00 -11.45 -9.24
N ASP A 207 -0.12 -11.68 -8.58
CA ASP A 207 -1.01 -10.62 -8.11
C ASP A 207 -0.65 -10.34 -6.67
N VAL A 208 -0.29 -9.09 -6.39
CA VAL A 208 -0.08 -8.63 -5.02
C VAL A 208 -1.46 -8.56 -4.37
N ASP A 209 -1.67 -9.27 -3.27
CA ASP A 209 -2.96 -9.35 -2.58
C ASP A 209 -2.91 -8.54 -1.27
N ASP A 210 -2.90 -7.21 -1.41
CA ASP A 210 -2.83 -6.26 -0.29
C ASP A 210 -3.68 -5.01 -0.51
N ASN A 211 -4.75 -4.83 0.26
CA ASN A 211 -5.87 -3.99 -0.19
C ASN A 211 -6.00 -2.66 0.56
N LEU A 212 -4.95 -2.17 1.23
CA LEU A 212 -5.10 -1.14 2.27
C LEU A 212 -4.32 0.16 2.04
N THR A 213 -3.01 0.11 1.75
CA THR A 213 -2.20 1.33 1.49
C THR A 213 -1.01 1.04 0.57
N ASN A 214 -0.44 2.04 -0.10
CA ASN A 214 0.75 1.88 -0.96
C ASN A 214 1.95 1.26 -0.21
N SER A 215 2.14 1.61 1.07
CA SER A 215 3.23 1.04 1.89
C SER A 215 2.98 -0.43 2.22
N LEU A 216 1.74 -0.82 2.48
CA LEU A 216 1.37 -2.24 2.70
C LEU A 216 1.47 -3.04 1.41
N ILE A 217 0.96 -2.52 0.28
CA ILE A 217 1.13 -3.13 -1.04
C ILE A 217 2.61 -3.37 -1.34
N ARG A 218 3.46 -2.36 -1.10
CA ARG A 218 4.91 -2.49 -1.27
C ARG A 218 5.47 -3.56 -0.34
N ARG A 219 5.11 -3.53 0.94
CA ARG A 219 5.67 -4.43 1.96
C ARG A 219 5.28 -5.88 1.71
N GLY A 220 4.03 -6.16 1.33
CA GLY A 220 3.60 -7.52 1.04
C GLY A 220 4.14 -8.02 -0.29
N ALA A 221 4.24 -7.17 -1.32
CA ALA A 221 4.99 -7.51 -2.54
C ALA A 221 6.46 -7.88 -2.24
N MET A 222 7.11 -7.17 -1.30
CA MET A 222 8.46 -7.52 -0.83
C MET A 222 8.49 -8.86 -0.07
N MET A 223 7.46 -9.17 0.72
CA MET A 223 7.34 -10.47 1.39
C MET A 223 7.15 -11.61 0.39
N ASP A 224 6.29 -11.43 -0.60
CA ASP A 224 6.08 -12.41 -1.67
C ASP A 224 7.38 -12.64 -2.44
N LEU A 225 8.10 -11.57 -2.73
CA LEU A 225 9.39 -11.63 -3.42
C LEU A 225 10.42 -12.42 -2.61
N GLU A 226 10.53 -12.15 -1.31
CA GLU A 226 11.39 -12.95 -0.41
C GLU A 226 11.02 -14.43 -0.46
N GLN A 227 9.72 -14.74 -0.42
CA GLN A 227 9.22 -16.12 -0.44
C GLN A 227 9.46 -16.80 -1.79
N ILE A 228 9.36 -16.09 -2.90
CA ILE A 228 9.71 -16.57 -4.24
C ILE A 228 11.19 -16.95 -4.31
N LEU A 229 12.08 -16.09 -3.82
CA LEU A 229 13.53 -16.35 -3.85
C LEU A 229 13.92 -17.48 -2.90
N LYS A 230 13.28 -17.55 -1.72
CA LYS A 230 13.45 -18.67 -0.80
C LYS A 230 12.98 -19.98 -1.42
N ALA A 231 11.85 -19.98 -2.14
CA ALA A 231 11.37 -21.15 -2.87
C ALA A 231 12.34 -21.59 -3.97
N ALA A 232 12.99 -20.64 -4.66
CA ALA A 232 14.03 -20.97 -5.64
C ALA A 232 15.20 -21.69 -4.93
N SER A 233 15.69 -21.15 -3.82
CA SER A 233 16.74 -21.77 -3.01
C SER A 233 16.34 -23.15 -2.48
N ASP A 234 15.13 -23.31 -1.93
CA ASP A 234 14.65 -24.55 -1.30
C ASP A 234 14.33 -25.65 -2.33
N SER A 235 13.96 -25.26 -3.55
CA SER A 235 13.65 -26.22 -4.62
C SER A 235 14.87 -26.90 -5.23
N GLY A 236 16.08 -26.35 -4.99
CA GLY A 236 17.30 -26.84 -5.63
C GLY A 236 17.42 -26.47 -7.12
N ILE A 237 16.45 -25.75 -7.69
CA ILE A 237 16.49 -25.33 -9.09
C ILE A 237 17.73 -24.47 -9.33
N SER A 238 18.55 -24.85 -10.31
CA SER A 238 19.70 -24.05 -10.70
C SER A 238 19.24 -22.86 -11.54
N CYS A 239 19.29 -21.65 -10.97
CA CYS A 239 18.91 -20.42 -11.66
C CYS A 239 20.13 -19.69 -12.24
N ALA A 240 20.04 -19.28 -13.49
CA ALA A 240 20.86 -18.19 -14.00
C ALA A 240 20.27 -16.86 -13.51
N GLU A 241 18.94 -16.72 -13.62
CA GLU A 241 18.20 -15.50 -13.31
C GLU A 241 16.77 -15.82 -12.86
N VAL A 242 16.27 -15.05 -11.89
CA VAL A 242 14.85 -14.95 -11.53
C VAL A 242 14.41 -13.50 -11.67
N THR A 243 13.46 -13.25 -12.59
CA THR A 243 12.78 -11.96 -12.72
C THR A 243 11.32 -12.09 -12.27
N ALA A 244 10.93 -11.33 -11.27
CA ALA A 244 9.59 -11.37 -10.70
C ALA A 244 8.83 -10.06 -11.02
N PHE A 245 7.57 -10.17 -11.43
CA PHE A 245 6.66 -9.07 -11.77
C PHE A 245 5.39 -9.11 -10.91
N GLY A 246 5.29 -8.22 -9.93
CA GLY A 246 4.10 -8.09 -9.09
C GLY A 246 3.14 -7.06 -9.66
N SER A 247 1.89 -7.45 -9.89
CA SER A 247 0.83 -6.57 -10.37
C SER A 247 -0.19 -6.28 -9.28
N PHE A 248 -0.74 -5.07 -9.25
CA PHE A 248 -1.79 -4.70 -8.30
C PHE A 248 -2.91 -3.92 -9.01
N ALA A 249 -4.13 -3.98 -8.49
CA ALA A 249 -5.23 -3.17 -8.98
C ALA A 249 -5.08 -1.72 -8.49
N VAL A 250 -4.71 -0.81 -9.38
CA VAL A 250 -4.55 0.61 -9.07
C VAL A 250 -5.85 1.33 -9.45
N GLU A 251 -6.46 2.02 -8.48
CA GLU A 251 -7.65 2.85 -8.71
C GLU A 251 -7.24 4.24 -9.22
N ASP A 252 -7.92 4.70 -10.27
CA ASP A 252 -7.82 6.08 -10.73
C ASP A 252 -8.63 7.05 -9.84
N LYS A 253 -8.47 8.37 -10.07
CA LYS A 253 -9.20 9.40 -9.32
C LYS A 253 -10.72 9.37 -9.52
N LEU A 254 -11.21 8.56 -10.45
CA LEU A 254 -12.62 8.37 -10.76
C LEU A 254 -13.16 7.04 -10.20
N GLY A 255 -12.32 6.26 -9.49
CA GLY A 255 -12.68 4.97 -8.90
C GLY A 255 -12.62 3.78 -9.86
N ASN A 256 -11.99 3.91 -11.02
CA ASN A 256 -11.78 2.76 -11.92
C ASN A 256 -10.50 2.02 -11.52
N ALA A 257 -10.62 0.75 -11.17
CA ALA A 257 -9.49 -0.12 -10.90
C ALA A 257 -8.92 -0.70 -12.21
N THR A 258 -7.63 -0.46 -12.46
CA THR A 258 -6.88 -1.12 -13.54
C THR A 258 -5.69 -1.85 -12.97
N LYS A 259 -5.49 -3.10 -13.40
CA LYS A 259 -4.35 -3.91 -12.98
C LYS A 259 -3.08 -3.40 -13.65
N ASP A 260 -2.13 -2.94 -12.84
CA ASP A 260 -0.86 -2.39 -13.31
C ASP A 260 0.32 -3.05 -12.62
N LEU A 261 1.49 -3.00 -13.27
CA LEU A 261 2.73 -3.49 -12.69
C LEU A 261 3.15 -2.54 -11.57
N VAL A 262 3.29 -3.07 -10.35
CA VAL A 262 3.73 -2.27 -9.20
C VAL A 262 5.18 -2.51 -8.83
N ILE A 263 5.70 -3.71 -9.10
CA ILE A 263 7.09 -4.05 -8.83
C ILE A 263 7.66 -4.99 -9.88
N LYS A 264 8.93 -4.77 -10.21
CA LYS A 264 9.78 -5.69 -10.96
C LYS A 264 11.11 -5.79 -10.22
N ALA A 265 11.60 -7.01 -10.04
CA ALA A 265 12.93 -7.24 -9.49
C ALA A 265 13.58 -8.45 -10.17
N THR A 266 14.86 -8.32 -10.46
CA THR A 266 15.69 -9.37 -11.07
C THR A 266 16.82 -9.73 -10.12
N TYR A 267 17.06 -11.04 -9.99
CA TYR A 267 18.13 -11.62 -9.17
C TYR A 267 18.85 -12.70 -9.97
N SER A 268 20.17 -12.63 -9.97
CA SER A 268 21.04 -13.70 -10.45
C SER A 268 21.05 -14.87 -9.48
N GLY A 269 21.34 -16.07 -9.98
CA GLY A 269 21.55 -17.25 -9.13
C GLY A 269 22.63 -17.03 -8.06
N ASP A 270 23.69 -16.30 -8.41
CA ASP A 270 24.76 -15.92 -7.48
C ASP A 270 24.27 -15.03 -6.33
N THR A 271 23.39 -14.07 -6.62
CA THR A 271 22.77 -13.22 -5.60
C THR A 271 21.92 -14.06 -4.66
N ILE A 272 21.05 -14.93 -5.20
CA ILE A 272 20.19 -15.82 -4.42
C ILE A 272 21.04 -16.74 -3.52
N GLY A 273 22.11 -17.34 -4.06
CA GLY A 273 22.98 -18.26 -3.33
C GLY A 273 23.78 -17.63 -2.18
N LYS A 274 23.91 -16.30 -2.14
CA LYS A 274 24.59 -15.57 -1.05
C LYS A 274 23.66 -15.21 0.11
N ILE A 275 22.35 -15.38 -0.04
CA ILE A 275 21.37 -14.97 0.98
C ILE A 275 21.46 -15.89 2.20
N ASN A 276 21.61 -15.30 3.38
CA ASN A 276 21.47 -16.03 4.64
C ASN A 276 20.00 -16.05 5.09
N TRP A 277 19.22 -17.01 4.59
CA TRP A 277 17.78 -17.13 4.84
C TRP A 277 17.38 -17.18 6.33
N SER A 278 18.28 -17.62 7.22
CA SER A 278 17.99 -17.66 8.67
C SER A 278 17.98 -16.28 9.34
N LYS A 279 18.56 -15.26 8.70
CA LYS A 279 18.73 -13.90 9.23
C LYS A 279 18.36 -12.82 8.22
N PHE A 280 17.82 -13.21 7.07
CA PHE A 280 17.47 -12.27 6.02
C PHE A 280 16.31 -11.40 6.50
N LEU A 281 16.39 -10.12 6.20
CA LEU A 281 15.32 -9.17 6.51
C LEU A 281 14.63 -8.83 5.21
N THR A 282 13.31 -8.97 5.16
CA THR A 282 12.53 -8.66 3.96
C THR A 282 12.80 -7.26 3.43
N ASP A 283 13.08 -6.30 4.31
CA ASP A 283 13.33 -4.90 3.94
C ASP A 283 14.53 -4.76 2.99
N ASN A 284 15.46 -5.73 3.01
CA ASN A 284 16.63 -5.76 2.14
C ASN A 284 16.35 -6.40 0.76
N VAL A 285 15.18 -7.02 0.55
CA VAL A 285 14.93 -7.84 -0.66
C VAL A 285 15.14 -7.04 -1.94
N LEU A 286 14.64 -5.81 -2.01
CA LEU A 286 14.84 -4.95 -3.18
C LEU A 286 16.23 -4.31 -3.24
N GLU A 287 16.91 -4.15 -2.10
CA GLU A 287 18.25 -3.56 -2.05
C GLU A 287 19.31 -4.50 -2.64
N ILE A 288 19.10 -5.81 -2.50
CA ILE A 288 20.02 -6.83 -3.04
C ILE A 288 19.68 -7.23 -4.48
N ALA A 289 18.60 -6.69 -5.06
CA ALA A 289 18.23 -6.99 -6.44
C ALA A 289 19.28 -6.47 -7.43
N ASP A 290 19.58 -7.26 -8.46
CA ASP A 290 20.52 -6.89 -9.51
C ASP A 290 19.92 -5.83 -10.46
N ASP A 291 18.60 -5.88 -10.66
CA ASP A 291 17.80 -4.82 -11.30
C ASP A 291 16.47 -4.69 -10.55
N THR A 292 16.01 -3.46 -10.36
CA THR A 292 14.71 -3.21 -9.73
C THR A 292 13.99 -2.04 -10.37
N TRP A 293 12.67 -2.18 -10.46
CA TRP A 293 11.78 -1.11 -10.80
C TRP A 293 10.58 -1.14 -9.85
N GLU A 294 10.29 0.02 -9.28
CA GLU A 294 9.14 0.25 -8.42
C GLU A 294 8.23 1.29 -9.07
N HIS A 295 6.93 1.01 -9.06
CA HIS A 295 5.93 1.92 -9.57
C HIS A 295 5.97 3.24 -8.79
N PRO A 296 5.76 4.41 -9.45
CA PRO A 296 5.87 5.71 -8.81
C PRO A 296 5.01 5.91 -7.56
N MET A 297 3.92 5.13 -7.41
CA MET A 297 3.05 5.16 -6.23
C MET A 297 3.78 4.85 -4.90
N PHE A 298 4.96 4.22 -4.96
CA PHE A 298 5.76 3.90 -3.78
C PHE A 298 6.78 4.99 -3.39
N ARG A 299 6.93 6.05 -4.19
CA ARG A 299 7.97 7.10 -4.02
C ARG A 299 7.51 8.30 -3.19
N GLU A 300 6.70 8.07 -2.15
CA GLU A 300 6.27 9.09 -1.19
C GLU A 300 7.26 9.28 -0.03
#